data_AF-A0A953UXY2-F1
#
_entry.id   AF-A0A953UXY2-F1
#
_cell.length_a   1.000
_cell.length_b   1.000
_cell.length_c   1.000
_cell.angle_alpha   90.00
_cell.angle_beta   90.00
_cell.angle_gamma   90.00
#
_symmetry.space_group_name_H-M   'P 1'
#
loop_
_entity.id
_entity.type
_entity.pdbx_description
1 polymer ?
#
loop_
_entity_poly.entity_id
_entity_poly.type
_entity_poly.pdbx_seq_one_letter_code
_entity_poly.pdbx_strand_id
1 'polypeptide(L)'
;MVYLPIASDSSRTVERRYITDSNVLETRFFCATGQVTLTDLLLVASEEFKQENLLPDHELIRELMCIDGEVQVEIDFCPRADYGSRPVRFRHGLLAAPELFAG
;
A
#
# COMPACT_ATOMS: atom_id res chain seq x y z
N MET A 1 -1.01 -13.13 2.36
CA MET A 1 -0.27 -12.03 1.71
C MET A 1 -1.28 -11.21 0.94
N VAL A 2 -1.48 -9.95 1.29
CA VAL A 2 -2.33 -9.06 0.48
C VAL A 2 -1.47 -8.55 -0.67
N TYR A 3 -1.83 -8.91 -1.90
CA TYR A 3 -1.20 -8.36 -3.08
C TYR A 3 -2.11 -7.25 -3.59
N LEU A 4 -1.62 -6.01 -3.50
CA LEU A 4 -2.31 -4.82 -4.01
C LEU A 4 -1.37 -4.20 -5.04
N PRO A 5 -1.43 -4.59 -6.33
CA PRO A 5 -0.67 -3.88 -7.34
C PRO A 5 -1.18 -2.45 -7.40
N ILE A 6 -0.22 -1.53 -7.31
CA ILE A 6 -0.42 -0.13 -7.65
C ILE A 6 0.60 0.11 -8.76
N ALA A 7 0.09 0.43 -9.94
CA ALA A 7 0.90 0.63 -11.11
C ALA A 7 0.41 1.84 -11.88
N SER A 8 1.34 2.44 -12.62
CA SER A 8 1.03 3.35 -13.70
C SER A 8 1.45 2.67 -14.99
N ASP A 9 0.50 2.50 -15.92
CA ASP A 9 0.75 1.96 -17.26
C ASP A 9 1.72 2.82 -18.09
N SER A 10 1.97 4.05 -17.62
CA SER A 10 2.90 4.99 -18.26
C SER A 10 4.27 5.07 -17.59
N SER A 11 4.53 4.23 -16.58
CA SER A 11 5.82 4.22 -15.89
C SER A 11 6.96 3.76 -16.81
N ARG A 12 8.04 4.54 -16.83
CA ARG A 12 9.27 4.26 -17.61
C ARG A 12 10.37 3.68 -16.74
N THR A 13 10.47 4.21 -15.52
CA THR A 13 11.44 3.78 -14.52
C THR A 13 10.72 3.61 -13.19
N VAL A 14 11.08 2.55 -12.47
CA VAL A 14 10.59 2.29 -11.11
C VAL A 14 11.79 2.10 -10.19
N GLU A 15 11.85 2.90 -9.14
CA GLU A 15 12.87 2.81 -8.10
C GLU A 15 12.23 2.38 -6.78
N ARG A 16 12.91 1.53 -6.01
CA ARG A 16 12.42 1.05 -4.71
C ARG A 16 13.53 1.10 -3.69
N ARG A 17 13.23 1.62 -2.50
CA ARG A 17 14.15 1.60 -1.36
C ARG A 17 13.39 1.52 -0.05
N TYR A 18 13.96 0.81 0.92
CA TYR A 18 13.53 0.97 2.30
C TYR A 18 14.05 2.31 2.83
N ILE A 19 13.22 3.00 3.61
CA ILE A 19 13.68 4.14 4.39
C ILE A 19 14.53 3.59 5.55
N THR A 20 15.71 4.17 5.75
CA THR A 20 16.71 3.71 6.71
C THR A 20 16.11 3.45 8.08
N ASP A 21 16.46 2.31 8.67
CA ASP A 21 16.05 1.87 10.01
C ASP A 21 14.53 1.86 10.23
N SER A 22 13.75 1.60 9.18
CA SER A 22 12.29 1.53 9.27
C SER A 22 11.73 0.39 8.42
N ASN A 23 10.52 -0.07 8.76
CA ASN A 23 9.76 -1.02 7.95
C ASN A 23 8.87 -0.28 6.93
N VAL A 24 9.43 0.76 6.33
CA VAL A 24 8.77 1.61 5.33
C VAL A 24 9.46 1.43 3.98
N LEU A 25 8.70 1.03 2.97
CA LEU A 25 9.17 0.86 1.61
C LEU A 25 8.66 2.01 0.73
N GLU A 26 9.58 2.81 0.19
CA GLU A 26 9.29 3.85 -0.79
C GLU A 26 9.46 3.28 -2.20
N THR A 27 8.44 3.45 -3.05
CA THR A 27 8.46 3.10 -4.48
C THR A 27 8.18 4.35 -5.29
N ARG A 28 9.10 4.74 -6.18
CA ARG A 28 8.95 5.91 -7.06
C ARG A 28 8.71 5.46 -8.49
N PHE A 29 7.66 5.99 -9.09
CA PHE A 29 7.30 5.77 -10.48
C PHE A 29 7.58 7.04 -11.28
N PHE A 30 8.51 6.96 -12.23
CA PHE A 30 8.79 8.02 -13.18
C PHE A 30 7.99 7.75 -14.45
N CYS A 31 6.99 8.58 -14.73
CA CYS A 31 6.08 8.44 -15.86
C CYS A 31 6.41 9.47 -16.95
N ALA A 32 5.80 9.33 -18.12
CA ALA A 32 6.01 10.28 -19.22
C ALA A 32 5.52 11.71 -18.89
N THR A 33 4.51 11.84 -18.04
CA THR A 33 3.77 13.07 -17.77
C THR A 33 3.88 13.54 -16.32
N GLY A 34 4.63 12.83 -15.47
CA GLY A 34 4.73 13.16 -14.05
C GLY A 34 5.42 12.08 -13.23
N GLN A 35 5.39 12.25 -11.91
CA GLN A 35 6.04 11.36 -10.96
C GLN A 35 5.12 11.09 -9.76
N VAL A 36 5.07 9.83 -9.35
CA VAL A 36 4.29 9.38 -8.19
C VAL A 36 5.19 8.61 -7.23
N THR A 37 4.99 8.84 -5.94
CA THR A 37 5.62 8.08 -4.87
C THR A 37 4.56 7.29 -4.11
N LEU A 38 4.80 6.00 -3.93
CA LEU A 38 4.05 5.09 -3.08
C LEU A 38 4.88 4.75 -1.85
N THR A 39 4.34 5.02 -0.68
CA THR A 39 4.95 4.71 0.61
C THR A 39 4.17 3.59 1.28
N ASP A 40 4.82 2.45 1.49
CA ASP A 40 4.25 1.27 2.14
C ASP A 40 4.79 1.16 3.57
N LEU A 41 3.92 1.32 4.57
CA LEU A 41 4.23 1.07 5.97
C LEU A 41 3.68 -0.29 6.39
N LEU A 42 4.58 -1.22 6.66
CA LEU A 42 4.26 -2.54 7.19
C LEU A 42 4.35 -2.45 8.73
N LEU A 43 3.21 -2.28 9.39
CA LEU A 43 3.18 -2.18 10.84
C LEU A 43 3.60 -3.51 11.45
N VAL A 44 4.76 -3.50 12.11
CA VAL A 44 5.30 -4.63 12.86
C VAL A 44 5.62 -4.11 14.26
N ALA A 45 4.89 -4.63 15.24
CA ALA A 45 5.21 -4.45 16.65
C ALA A 45 5.95 -5.68 17.18
N SER A 46 6.81 -5.47 18.18
CA SER A 46 7.39 -6.61 18.92
C SER A 46 6.31 -7.37 19.66
N GLU A 47 6.55 -8.66 19.92
CA GLU A 47 5.61 -9.49 20.66
C GLU A 47 5.42 -8.97 22.09
N GLU A 48 6.47 -8.46 22.76
CA GLU A 48 6.32 -7.82 24.07
C GLU A 48 5.41 -6.58 23.98
N PHE A 49 5.59 -5.74 22.96
CA PHE A 49 4.77 -4.53 22.79
C PHE A 49 3.30 -4.85 22.45
N LYS A 50 3.05 -5.93 21.69
CA LYS A 50 1.69 -6.43 21.40
C LYS A 50 0.99 -7.02 22.62
N GLN A 51 1.74 -7.63 23.55
CA GLN A 51 1.17 -8.17 24.78
C GLN A 51 0.68 -7.06 25.71
N GLU A 52 1.35 -5.90 25.69
CA GLU A 52 1.02 -4.75 26.53
C GLU A 52 0.05 -3.76 25.87
N ASN A 53 -0.12 -3.81 24.53
CA ASN A 53 -0.95 -2.88 23.77
C ASN A 53 -1.90 -3.61 22.81
N LEU A 54 -3.18 -3.22 22.81
CA LEU A 54 -4.16 -3.68 21.82
C LEU A 54 -3.87 -3.04 20.46
N LEU A 55 -2.97 -3.64 19.70
CA LEU A 55 -2.69 -3.22 18.33
C LEU A 55 -3.59 -3.95 17.34
N PRO A 56 -4.00 -3.28 16.25
CA PRO A 56 -4.60 -3.95 15.11
C PRO A 56 -3.66 -5.04 14.55
N ASP A 57 -4.23 -6.18 14.17
CA ASP A 57 -3.48 -7.27 13.56
C ASP A 57 -2.97 -6.86 12.17
N HIS A 58 -1.63 -6.81 12.03
CA HIS A 58 -0.90 -6.80 10.76
C HIS A 58 -1.47 -5.87 9.68
N GLU A 59 -1.47 -4.57 9.95
CA GLU A 59 -1.90 -3.55 9.00
C GLU A 59 -0.81 -3.17 7.98
N LEU A 60 -1.24 -2.97 6.73
CA LEU A 60 -0.47 -2.34 5.68
C LEU A 60 -1.10 -0.98 5.39
N ILE A 61 -0.41 0.09 5.80
CA ILE A 61 -0.81 1.46 5.47
C ILE A 61 -0.05 1.86 4.20
N ARG A 62 -0.77 2.43 3.24
CA ARG A 62 -0.21 2.84 1.95
C ARG A 62 -0.59 4.28 1.66
N GLU A 63 0.40 5.11 1.39
CA GLU A 63 0.22 6.49 0.96
C GLU A 63 0.67 6.63 -0.49
N LEU A 64 -0.16 7.24 -1.33
CA LEU A 64 0.17 7.53 -2.72
C LEU A 64 0.16 9.04 -2.94
N MET A 65 1.29 9.59 -3.36
CA MET A 65 1.47 11.03 -3.58
C MET A 65 1.98 11.31 -5.00
N CYS A 66 1.22 12.10 -5.75
CA CYS A 66 1.70 12.68 -7.01
C CYS A 66 2.55 13.91 -6.68
N ILE A 67 3.84 13.85 -7.03
CA ILE A 67 4.81 14.89 -6.67
C ILE A 67 5.11 15.86 -7.81
N ASP A 68 4.79 15.48 -9.05
CA ASP A 68 4.89 16.34 -10.23
C ASP A 68 3.97 15.85 -11.35
N GLY A 69 3.45 16.80 -12.14
CA GLY A 69 2.63 16.53 -13.31
C GLY A 69 1.30 15.82 -13.02
N GLU A 70 0.86 15.02 -13.98
CA GLU A 70 -0.37 14.23 -13.89
C GLU A 70 -0.08 12.77 -14.25
N VAL A 71 -0.53 11.85 -13.41
CA VAL A 71 -0.30 10.41 -13.59
C VAL A 71 -1.59 9.65 -13.30
N GLN A 72 -2.03 8.84 -14.26
CA GLN A 72 -3.11 7.88 -14.04
C GLN A 72 -2.59 6.67 -13.27
N VAL A 73 -3.35 6.26 -12.26
CA VAL A 73 -2.99 5.13 -11.39
C VAL A 73 -4.18 4.19 -11.28
N GLU A 74 -3.90 2.90 -11.41
CA GLU A 74 -4.85 1.82 -11.16
C GLU A 74 -4.50 1.09 -9.87
N ILE A 75 -5.52 0.74 -9.08
CA ILE A 75 -5.38 0.07 -7.78
C ILE A 75 -6.30 -1.14 -7.76
N ASP A 76 -5.71 -2.35 -7.79
CA ASP A 76 -6.48 -3.59 -7.71
C ASP A 76 -6.37 -4.25 -6.35
N PHE A 77 -7.51 -4.46 -5.68
CA PHE A 77 -7.53 -5.23 -4.44
C PHE A 77 -7.61 -6.74 -4.68
N CYS A 78 -6.45 -7.41 -4.60
CA CYS A 78 -6.28 -8.83 -4.88
C CYS A 78 -5.76 -9.63 -3.67
N PRO A 79 -6.52 -9.79 -2.58
CA PRO A 79 -6.03 -10.54 -1.43
C PRO A 79 -5.81 -12.02 -1.77
N ARG A 80 -4.73 -12.60 -1.23
CA ARG A 80 -4.34 -14.00 -1.43
C ARG A 80 -4.18 -14.68 -0.06
N ALA A 81 -5.16 -15.52 0.29
CA ALA A 81 -5.07 -16.38 1.46
C ALA A 81 -4.18 -17.59 1.15
N ASP A 82 -3.38 -18.00 2.14
CA ASP A 82 -2.53 -19.20 2.05
C ASP A 82 -1.72 -19.29 0.73
N TYR A 83 -1.00 -18.21 0.43
CA TYR A 83 -0.21 -18.06 -0.81
C TYR A 83 -1.01 -18.25 -2.12
N GLY A 84 -2.32 -18.00 -2.08
CA GLY A 84 -3.21 -18.17 -3.23
C GLY A 84 -3.79 -19.58 -3.38
N SER A 85 -3.52 -20.49 -2.44
CA SER A 85 -4.09 -21.86 -2.45
C SER A 85 -5.59 -21.88 -2.13
N ARG A 86 -6.12 -20.80 -1.52
CA ARG A 86 -7.51 -20.70 -1.08
C ARG A 86 -8.16 -19.37 -1.47
N PRO A 87 -9.47 -19.38 -1.77
CA PRO A 87 -10.24 -18.16 -1.97
C PRO A 87 -10.37 -17.38 -0.66
N VAL A 88 -10.31 -16.05 -0.77
CA VAL A 88 -10.57 -15.13 0.34
C VAL A 88 -12.08 -14.94 0.48
N ARG A 89 -12.61 -15.08 1.69
CA ARG A 89 -14.01 -14.78 1.99
C ARG A 89 -14.10 -13.46 2.74
N PHE A 90 -14.69 -12.46 2.11
CA PHE A 90 -15.01 -11.20 2.77
C PHE A 90 -16.28 -11.39 3.61
N ARG A 91 -16.22 -10.98 4.88
CA ARG A 91 -17.43 -10.62 5.62
C ARG A 91 -17.72 -9.18 5.26
N HIS A 92 -18.98 -8.86 4.96
CA HIS A 92 -19.41 -7.50 4.61
C HIS A 92 -18.82 -6.48 5.61
N GLY A 93 -18.05 -5.53 5.09
CA GLY A 93 -17.50 -4.39 5.80
C GLY A 93 -17.44 -3.22 4.82
N LEU A 94 -17.67 -1.99 5.31
CA LEU A 94 -17.63 -0.79 4.48
C LEU A 94 -16.24 -0.67 3.83
N LEU A 95 -16.20 -0.73 2.50
CA LEU A 95 -15.11 -0.09 1.75
C LEU A 95 -15.41 1.40 1.84
N ALA A 96 -14.63 2.14 2.63
CA ALA A 96 -14.76 3.59 2.72
C ALA A 96 -14.60 4.16 1.30
N ALA A 97 -15.66 4.83 0.83
CA ALA A 97 -15.68 5.49 -0.46
C ALA A 97 -14.66 6.65 -0.49
N PRO A 98 -14.19 7.08 -1.68
CA PRO A 98 -13.17 8.13 -1.83
C PRO A 98 -13.56 9.50 -1.26
N GLU A 99 -14.83 9.67 -0.90
CA GLU A 99 -15.45 10.94 -0.49
C GLU A 99 -14.99 11.45 0.89
N LEU A 100 -14.19 10.66 1.61
CA LEU A 100 -13.70 11.00 2.96
C LEU A 100 -12.36 11.76 2.99
N PHE A 101 -11.73 12.04 1.84
CA PHE A 101 -10.44 12.73 1.75
C PHE A 101 -10.49 14.10 1.04
N ALA A 102 -11.69 14.61 0.71
CA ALA A 102 -11.86 15.98 0.25
C ALA A 102 -12.14 16.90 1.44
N GLY A 103 -11.08 17.39 2.08
CA GLY A 103 -11.10 18.41 3.12
C GLY A 103 -10.07 19.49 2.83
#